data_AF-A0A847G227-F1
#
_entry.id   AF-A0A847G227-F1
#
_cell.length_a   1.000
_cell.length_b   1.000
_cell.length_c   1.000
_cell.angle_alpha   90.00
_cell.angle_beta   90.00
_cell.angle_gamma   90.00
#
_symmetry.space_group_name_H-M   'P 1'
#
loop_
_entity.id
_entity.type
_entity.pdbx_description
1 polymer ?
#
loop_
_entity_poly.entity_id
_entity_poly.type
_entity_poly.pdbx_seq_one_letter_code
_entity_poly.pdbx_strand_id
1 'polypeptide(L)'
;MAAKPLAPKAPLWLLLIASEGIDLLFFLFSFIGLEKQAVSRSSIERGIEVITPGILYWSQGLFMAIIWSIAAFLLTYFFLKEQRAALIVGLVFFSHWILDFIVHTPDLPLFFVGSPNVGLGLWGSGPGLIISGILEILLLSGGLFVYLYWRKSRPTN
;
A
#
# COMPACT_ATOMS: atom_id res chain seq x y z
N MET A 1 2.38 9.60 -5.70
CA MET A 1 2.80 10.78 -6.52
C MET A 1 2.53 10.61 -8.01
N ALA A 2 2.92 9.49 -8.64
CA ALA A 2 2.73 9.23 -10.08
C ALA A 2 1.28 9.30 -10.58
N ALA A 3 0.29 9.08 -9.70
CA ALA A 3 -1.13 9.14 -10.04
C ALA A 3 -1.70 10.57 -10.19
N LYS A 4 -0.96 11.60 -9.75
CA LYS A 4 -1.43 13.00 -9.78
C LYS A 4 -1.83 13.51 -11.18
N PRO A 5 -1.11 13.18 -12.27
CA PRO A 5 -1.54 13.50 -13.63
C PRO A 5 -2.87 12.84 -14.04
N LEU A 6 -3.17 11.66 -13.49
CA LEU A 6 -4.38 10.89 -13.80
C LEU A 6 -5.61 11.38 -13.02
N ALA A 7 -5.40 11.96 -11.85
CA ALA A 7 -6.42 12.62 -11.02
C ALA A 7 -6.04 14.06 -10.65
N PRO A 8 -6.04 15.01 -11.62
CA PRO A 8 -5.69 16.40 -11.38
C PRO A 8 -6.48 17.07 -10.25
N LYS A 9 -7.76 16.72 -10.09
CA LYS A 9 -8.66 17.30 -9.08
C LYS A 9 -8.45 16.73 -7.67
N ALA A 10 -7.89 15.53 -7.54
CA ALA A 10 -7.54 14.99 -6.23
C ALA A 10 -6.32 15.75 -5.68
N PRO A 11 -6.37 16.34 -4.47
CA PRO A 11 -5.21 17.00 -3.91
C PRO A 11 -4.07 15.99 -3.66
N LEU A 12 -2.81 16.45 -3.73
CA LEU A 12 -1.66 15.54 -3.64
C LEU A 12 -1.63 14.78 -2.31
N TRP A 13 -1.98 15.45 -1.21
CA TRP A 13 -2.04 14.81 0.12
C TRP A 13 -3.00 13.62 0.15
N LEU A 14 -4.12 13.69 -0.56
CA LEU A 14 -5.09 12.58 -0.62
C LEU A 14 -4.51 11.37 -1.34
N LEU A 15 -3.75 11.59 -2.42
CA LEU A 15 -3.07 10.51 -3.13
C LEU A 15 -1.91 9.90 -2.34
N LEU A 16 -1.31 10.65 -1.41
CA LEU A 16 -0.30 10.13 -0.48
C LEU A 16 -0.94 9.32 0.65
N ILE A 17 -2.02 9.83 1.25
CA ILE A 17 -2.80 9.07 2.24
C ILE A 17 -3.34 7.79 1.62
N ALA A 18 -3.80 7.84 0.37
CA ALA A 18 -4.27 6.65 -0.32
C ALA A 18 -3.13 5.66 -0.58
N SER A 19 -1.93 6.11 -0.94
CA SER A 19 -0.80 5.20 -1.18
C SER A 19 -0.33 4.50 0.09
N GLU A 20 -0.40 5.16 1.25
CA GLU A 20 -0.03 4.57 2.55
C GLU A 20 -1.24 4.08 3.35
N GLY A 21 -2.41 3.98 2.72
CA GLY A 21 -3.67 3.82 3.44
C GLY A 21 -3.74 2.52 4.24
N ILE A 22 -3.16 1.44 3.70
CA ILE A 22 -3.09 0.14 4.38
C ILE A 22 -2.20 0.20 5.62
N ASP A 23 -1.02 0.79 5.51
CA ASP A 23 -0.10 0.97 6.64
C ASP A 23 -0.67 1.90 7.72
N LEU A 24 -1.32 2.99 7.33
CA LEU A 24 -1.99 3.88 8.27
C LEU A 24 -3.10 3.17 9.06
N LEU A 25 -3.86 2.30 8.40
CA LEU A 25 -4.85 1.45 9.06
C LEU A 25 -4.18 0.43 9.98
N PHE A 26 -3.08 -0.19 9.54
CA PHE A 26 -2.32 -1.13 10.35
C PHE A 26 -1.79 -0.47 11.64
N PHE A 27 -1.21 0.72 11.56
CA PHE A 27 -0.76 1.46 12.74
C PHE A 27 -1.92 1.80 13.68
N LEU A 28 -3.06 2.23 13.12
CA LEU A 28 -4.26 2.52 13.90
C LEU A 28 -4.78 1.27 14.62
N PHE A 29 -4.92 0.15 13.90
CA PHE A 29 -5.43 -1.11 14.45
C PHE A 29 -4.47 -1.77 15.43
N SER A 30 -3.17 -1.64 15.20
CA SER A 30 -2.14 -2.05 16.16
C SER A 30 -2.21 -1.23 17.44
N PHE A 31 -2.41 0.09 17.34
CA PHE A 31 -2.52 0.98 18.49
C PHE A 31 -3.72 0.65 19.39
N ILE A 32 -4.87 0.35 18.79
CA ILE A 32 -6.08 -0.05 19.54
C ILE A 32 -6.09 -1.54 19.94
N GLY A 33 -5.07 -2.31 19.54
CA GLY A 33 -4.90 -3.73 19.89
C GLY A 33 -5.73 -4.71 19.07
N LEU A 34 -6.33 -4.29 17.94
CA LEU A 34 -7.03 -5.18 17.00
C LEU A 34 -6.07 -6.00 16.13
N GLU A 35 -4.88 -5.46 15.87
CA GLU A 35 -3.84 -6.11 15.08
C GLU A 35 -2.54 -6.25 15.87
N LYS A 36 -1.74 -7.23 15.48
CA LYS A 36 -0.44 -7.51 16.10
C LYS A 36 0.56 -7.79 15.00
N GLN A 37 1.67 -7.05 15.01
CA GLN A 37 2.76 -7.31 14.09
C GLN A 37 3.34 -8.71 14.30
N ALA A 38 3.74 -9.35 13.21
CA ALA A 38 4.52 -10.57 13.27
C ALA A 38 5.86 -10.32 13.96
N VAL A 39 6.34 -11.30 14.73
CA VAL A 39 7.72 -11.27 15.23
C VAL A 39 8.60 -11.88 14.14
N SER A 40 9.46 -11.05 13.57
CA SER A 40 10.32 -11.45 12.46
C SER A 40 11.80 -11.19 12.77
N ARG A 41 12.67 -12.02 12.20
CA ARG A 41 14.12 -11.81 12.17
C ARG A 41 14.51 -11.36 10.77
N SER A 42 15.20 -10.23 10.68
CA SER A 42 15.75 -9.73 9.42
C SER A 42 17.27 -9.84 9.39
N SER A 43 17.82 -10.28 8.27
CA SER A 43 19.25 -10.24 7.96
C SER A 43 19.45 -9.97 6.48
N ILE A 44 20.45 -9.17 6.12
CA ILE A 44 20.77 -8.89 4.70
C ILE A 44 21.10 -10.19 3.95
N GLU A 45 21.70 -11.16 4.61
CA GLU A 45 22.08 -12.44 3.99
C GLU A 45 20.88 -13.37 3.80
N ARG A 46 19.92 -13.36 4.72
CA ARG A 46 18.83 -14.35 4.79
C ARG A 46 17.45 -13.80 4.42
N GLY A 47 17.28 -12.49 4.36
CA GLY A 47 15.98 -11.83 4.18
C GLY A 47 15.21 -11.73 5.50
N ILE A 48 13.89 -11.68 5.38
CA ILE A 48 12.94 -11.60 6.50
C ILE A 48 12.35 -13.00 6.75
N GLU A 49 12.55 -13.48 7.98
CA GLU A 49 12.03 -14.76 8.46
C GLU A 49 10.98 -14.49 9.55
N VAL A 50 9.75 -14.97 9.33
CA VAL A 50 8.67 -14.84 10.31
C VAL A 50 8.80 -15.94 11.37
N ILE A 51 9.03 -15.54 12.62
CA ILE A 51 9.16 -16.45 13.78
C ILE A 51 7.78 -16.70 14.40
N THR A 52 6.98 -15.65 14.56
CA THR A 52 5.64 -15.74 15.10
C THR A 52 4.70 -14.94 14.19
N PRO A 53 3.66 -15.58 13.61
CA PRO A 53 2.74 -14.89 12.73
C PRO A 53 1.96 -13.81 13.49
N GLY A 54 1.75 -12.68 12.80
CA GLY A 54 0.94 -11.57 13.29
C GLY A 54 -0.56 -11.81 13.12
N ILE A 55 -1.34 -10.82 13.55
CA ILE A 55 -2.78 -10.70 13.30
C ILE A 55 -2.98 -9.48 12.41
N LEU A 56 -3.30 -9.71 11.14
CA LEU A 56 -3.27 -8.71 10.06
C LEU A 56 -4.60 -8.66 9.25
N TYR A 57 -5.69 -9.14 9.84
CA TYR A 57 -6.96 -9.34 9.13
C TYR A 57 -7.65 -8.04 8.70
N TRP A 58 -7.44 -6.95 9.43
CA TRP A 58 -8.23 -5.72 9.33
C TRP A 58 -7.62 -4.70 8.36
N SER A 59 -6.30 -4.60 8.29
CA SER A 59 -5.59 -3.70 7.39
C SER A 59 -5.17 -4.39 6.10
N GLN A 60 -4.45 -5.50 6.21
CA GLN A 60 -3.71 -6.16 5.11
C GLN A 60 -4.42 -7.39 4.56
N GLY A 61 -5.54 -7.81 5.16
CA GLY A 61 -6.36 -8.87 4.61
C GLY A 61 -6.94 -8.49 3.25
N LEU A 62 -6.84 -9.36 2.23
CA LEU A 62 -7.32 -9.04 0.86
C LEU A 62 -8.76 -8.54 0.86
N PHE A 63 -9.64 -9.23 1.58
CA PHE A 63 -11.04 -8.85 1.73
C PHE A 63 -11.19 -7.42 2.29
N MET A 64 -10.45 -7.09 3.35
CA MET A 64 -10.50 -5.77 3.96
C MET A 64 -9.85 -4.71 3.09
N ALA A 65 -8.74 -5.01 2.42
CA ALA A 65 -8.09 -4.11 1.46
C ALA A 65 -9.06 -3.70 0.33
N ILE A 66 -9.89 -4.62 -0.17
CA ILE A 66 -10.96 -4.31 -1.13
C ILE A 66 -12.00 -3.39 -0.50
N ILE A 67 -12.47 -3.68 0.72
CA ILE A 67 -13.45 -2.85 1.43
C ILE A 67 -12.91 -1.42 1.63
N TRP A 68 -11.67 -1.28 2.08
CA TRP A 68 -11.03 0.02 2.29
C TRP A 68 -10.82 0.78 0.98
N SER A 69 -10.48 0.08 -0.10
CA SER A 69 -10.36 0.68 -1.43
C SER A 69 -11.70 1.22 -1.94
N ILE A 70 -12.78 0.47 -1.72
CA ILE A 70 -14.16 0.92 -2.03
C ILE A 70 -14.54 2.10 -1.13
N ALA A 71 -14.22 2.05 0.16
CA ALA A 71 -14.49 3.15 1.09
C ALA A 71 -13.73 4.43 0.68
N ALA A 72 -12.45 4.32 0.30
CA ALA A 72 -11.64 5.42 -0.21
C ALA A 72 -12.22 6.01 -1.49
N PHE A 73 -12.70 5.17 -2.41
CA PHE A 73 -13.44 5.58 -3.60
C PHE A 73 -14.70 6.37 -3.22
N LEU A 74 -15.58 5.81 -2.38
CA LEU A 74 -16.86 6.42 -2.01
C LEU A 74 -16.66 7.75 -1.27
N LEU A 75 -15.70 7.81 -0.35
CA LEU A 75 -15.37 9.02 0.40
C LEU A 75 -14.86 10.12 -0.53
N THR A 76 -13.94 9.78 -1.43
CA THR A 76 -13.40 10.71 -2.42
C THR A 76 -14.50 11.21 -3.36
N TYR A 77 -15.36 10.31 -3.85
CA TYR A 77 -16.48 10.68 -4.69
C TYR A 77 -17.46 11.59 -3.96
N PHE A 78 -17.75 11.30 -2.69
CA PHE A 78 -18.65 12.09 -1.87
C PHE A 78 -18.18 13.54 -1.72
N PHE A 79 -16.89 13.77 -1.46
CA PHE A 79 -16.34 15.12 -1.25
C PHE A 79 -15.96 15.86 -2.53
N LEU A 80 -15.35 15.18 -3.50
CA LEU A 80 -14.88 15.83 -4.73
C LEU A 80 -15.94 15.85 -5.83
N LYS A 81 -16.99 15.03 -5.72
CA LYS A 81 -18.03 14.81 -6.74
C LYS A 81 -17.45 14.54 -8.13
N GLU A 82 -16.30 13.87 -8.18
CA GLU A 82 -15.56 13.60 -9.40
C GLU A 82 -15.17 12.12 -9.46
N GLN A 83 -15.79 11.41 -10.39
CA GLN A 83 -15.70 9.95 -10.48
C GLN A 83 -14.29 9.48 -10.85
N ARG A 84 -13.59 10.18 -11.74
CA ARG A 84 -12.25 9.80 -12.15
C ARG A 84 -11.26 9.92 -10.99
N ALA A 85 -11.27 11.02 -10.25
CA ALA A 85 -10.46 11.21 -9.06
C ALA A 85 -10.74 10.14 -8.01
N ALA A 86 -12.01 9.82 -7.77
CA ALA A 86 -12.41 8.77 -6.85
C ALA A 86 -11.88 7.39 -7.28
N LEU A 87 -12.03 7.02 -8.55
CA LEU A 87 -11.53 5.75 -9.10
C LEU A 87 -10.02 5.63 -8.92
N ILE A 88 -9.28 6.69 -9.26
CA ILE A 88 -7.82 6.71 -9.10
C ILE A 88 -7.42 6.59 -7.63
N VAL A 89 -8.10 7.26 -6.70
CA VAL A 89 -7.81 7.12 -5.27
C VAL A 89 -8.04 5.70 -4.77
N GLY A 90 -9.17 5.08 -5.13
CA GLY A 90 -9.45 3.67 -4.76
C GLY A 90 -8.44 2.70 -5.35
N LEU A 91 -8.02 2.89 -6.60
CA LEU A 91 -7.00 2.07 -7.25
C LEU A 91 -5.61 2.25 -6.62
N VAL A 92 -5.24 3.48 -6.26
CA VAL A 92 -3.98 3.76 -5.54
C VAL A 92 -3.99 3.07 -4.18
N PHE A 93 -5.11 3.10 -3.46
CA PHE A 93 -5.26 2.39 -2.19
C PHE A 93 -5.04 0.89 -2.35
N PHE A 94 -5.70 0.27 -3.32
CA PHE A 94 -5.57 -1.17 -3.58
C PHE A 94 -4.18 -1.55 -4.11
N SER A 95 -3.50 -0.65 -4.83
CA SER A 95 -2.17 -0.93 -5.38
C SER A 95 -1.12 -1.23 -4.31
N HIS A 96 -1.29 -0.69 -3.10
CA HIS A 96 -0.40 -0.99 -1.98
C HIS A 96 -0.50 -2.47 -1.60
N TRP A 97 -1.71 -3.02 -1.50
CA TRP A 97 -1.91 -4.45 -1.20
C TRP A 97 -1.26 -5.36 -2.24
N ILE A 98 -1.27 -4.95 -3.52
CA ILE A 98 -0.62 -5.71 -4.59
C ILE A 98 0.91 -5.73 -4.39
N LEU A 99 1.50 -4.59 -3.99
CA LEU A 99 2.92 -4.52 -3.65
C LEU A 99 3.22 -5.38 -2.41
N ASP A 100 2.36 -5.34 -1.39
CA ASP A 100 2.49 -6.21 -0.22
C ASP A 100 2.48 -7.67 -0.65
N PHE A 101 1.54 -8.09 -1.48
CA PHE A 101 1.47 -9.47 -1.97
C PHE A 101 2.75 -9.94 -2.66
N ILE A 102 3.44 -9.05 -3.38
CA ILE A 102 4.73 -9.37 -4.00
C ILE A 102 5.84 -9.49 -2.96
N VAL A 103 5.88 -8.53 -2.02
CA VAL A 103 6.99 -8.37 -1.09
C VAL A 103 6.91 -9.38 0.05
N HIS A 104 5.73 -9.49 0.67
CA HIS A 104 5.48 -10.27 1.87
C HIS A 104 5.71 -11.75 1.68
N THR A 105 6.20 -12.38 2.74
CA THR A 105 6.14 -13.83 2.93
C THR A 105 4.68 -14.28 2.99
N PRO A 106 4.36 -15.59 3.01
CA PRO A 106 2.98 -16.06 3.16
C PRO A 106 2.34 -15.74 4.53
N ASP A 107 2.17 -14.46 4.85
CA ASP A 107 1.64 -13.91 6.11
C ASP A 107 0.43 -12.98 5.89
N LEU A 108 0.08 -12.64 4.65
CA LEU A 108 -1.09 -11.81 4.34
C LEU A 108 -2.37 -12.67 4.29
N PRO A 109 -3.36 -12.42 5.15
CA PRO A 109 -4.57 -13.23 5.16
C PRO A 109 -5.47 -12.92 3.96
N LEU A 110 -6.13 -13.91 3.37
CA LEU A 110 -7.15 -13.66 2.34
C LEU A 110 -8.45 -13.11 2.95
N PHE A 111 -8.84 -13.64 4.11
CA PHE A 111 -10.06 -13.27 4.85
C PHE A 111 -9.72 -13.13 6.35
N PHE A 112 -10.57 -13.66 7.22
CA PHE A 112 -10.40 -13.63 8.68
C PHE A 112 -9.70 -14.91 9.18
N VAL A 113 -9.87 -15.19 10.48
CA VAL A 113 -9.33 -16.36 11.17
C VAL A 113 -9.60 -17.66 10.40
N GLY A 114 -8.56 -18.47 10.22
CA GLY A 114 -8.64 -19.76 9.51
C GLY A 114 -8.58 -19.67 7.99
N SER A 115 -8.47 -18.46 7.42
CA SER A 115 -8.23 -18.31 5.98
C SER A 115 -6.76 -18.55 5.61
N PRO A 116 -6.47 -18.97 4.36
CA PRO A 116 -5.10 -19.09 3.88
C PRO A 116 -4.38 -17.75 3.89
N ASN A 117 -3.10 -17.78 4.23
CA ASN A 117 -2.21 -16.64 4.04
C ASN A 117 -1.50 -16.74 2.69
N VAL A 118 -1.23 -15.60 2.08
CA VAL A 118 -0.62 -15.44 0.78
C VAL A 118 0.54 -14.47 0.83
N GLY A 119 1.39 -14.53 -0.19
CA GLY A 119 2.58 -13.69 -0.35
C GLY A 119 3.61 -14.41 -1.20
N LEU A 120 4.25 -13.70 -2.13
CA LEU A 120 5.27 -14.27 -3.02
C LEU A 120 6.64 -14.36 -2.35
N GLY A 121 6.84 -13.66 -1.24
CA GLY A 121 8.03 -13.76 -0.40
C GLY A 121 9.27 -13.13 -1.00
N LEU A 122 9.14 -12.05 -1.80
CA LEU A 122 10.32 -11.39 -2.38
C LEU A 122 11.33 -11.01 -1.28
N TRP A 123 10.89 -10.44 -0.16
CA TRP A 123 11.80 -10.10 0.94
C TRP A 123 12.25 -11.27 1.80
N GLY A 124 11.77 -12.49 1.54
CA GLY A 124 12.05 -13.70 2.31
C GLY A 124 13.43 -14.30 2.02
N SER A 125 14.19 -13.68 1.13
CA SER A 125 15.57 -14.03 0.81
C SER A 125 16.47 -12.80 0.91
N GLY A 126 17.77 -12.98 1.16
CA GLY A 126 18.73 -11.88 1.19
C GLY A 126 18.74 -11.03 -0.09
N PRO A 127 18.91 -11.64 -1.28
CA PRO A 127 18.85 -10.91 -2.55
C PRO A 127 17.51 -10.22 -2.78
N GLY A 128 16.41 -10.88 -2.45
CA GLY A 128 15.08 -10.32 -2.66
C GLY A 128 14.78 -9.15 -1.72
N LEU A 129 15.28 -9.15 -0.49
CA LEU A 129 15.21 -8.00 0.43
C LEU A 129 15.95 -6.77 -0.16
N ILE A 130 17.13 -6.98 -0.75
CA ILE A 130 17.88 -5.91 -1.44
C ILE A 130 17.10 -5.38 -2.64
N ILE A 131 16.52 -6.27 -3.45
CA ILE A 131 15.70 -5.90 -4.61
C ILE A 131 14.49 -5.09 -4.17
N SER A 132 13.78 -5.50 -3.11
CA SER A 132 12.65 -4.74 -2.55
C SER A 132 13.05 -3.31 -2.17
N GLY A 133 14.18 -3.12 -1.49
CA GLY A 133 14.67 -1.79 -1.14
C GLY A 133 15.02 -0.93 -2.37
N ILE A 134 15.59 -1.53 -3.41
CA ILE A 134 15.84 -0.83 -4.68
C ILE A 134 14.51 -0.43 -5.34
N LEU A 135 13.54 -1.34 -5.39
CA LEU A 135 12.22 -1.08 -5.97
C LEU A 135 11.50 0.06 -5.24
N GLU A 136 11.58 0.11 -3.91
CA GLU A 136 11.03 1.21 -3.12
C GLU A 136 11.63 2.57 -3.53
N ILE A 137 12.96 2.67 -3.58
CA ILE A 137 13.66 3.89 -4.00
C ILE A 137 13.27 4.28 -5.44
N LEU A 138 13.17 3.32 -6.35
CA LEU A 138 12.75 3.55 -7.73
C LEU A 138 11.30 4.03 -7.84
N LEU A 139 10.38 3.44 -7.07
CA LEU A 139 8.97 3.84 -7.06
C LEU A 139 8.80 5.26 -6.50
N LEU A 140 9.51 5.59 -5.41
CA LEU A 140 9.51 6.92 -4.81
C LEU A 140 10.11 7.96 -5.77
N SER A 141 11.32 7.72 -6.26
CA SER A 141 12.02 8.64 -7.16
C SER A 141 11.31 8.80 -8.51
N GLY A 142 10.83 7.70 -9.10
CA GLY A 142 10.04 7.71 -10.32
C GLY A 142 8.71 8.45 -10.14
N GLY A 143 8.02 8.22 -9.03
CA GLY A 143 6.78 8.92 -8.69
C GLY A 143 6.97 10.42 -8.52
N LEU A 144 8.07 10.83 -7.87
CA LEU A 144 8.46 12.22 -7.73
C LEU A 144 8.81 12.84 -9.09
N PHE A 145 9.61 12.15 -9.92
CA PHE A 145 9.98 12.60 -11.25
C PHE A 145 8.74 12.88 -12.13
N VAL A 146 7.81 11.92 -12.18
CA VAL A 146 6.53 12.08 -12.93
C VAL A 146 5.75 13.28 -12.41
N TYR A 147 5.66 13.46 -11.09
CA TYR A 147 4.95 14.61 -10.50
C TYR A 147 5.61 15.95 -10.86
N LEU A 148 6.93 16.05 -10.76
CA LEU A 148 7.68 17.28 -11.09
C LEU A 148 7.61 17.61 -12.57
N TYR A 149 7.77 16.62 -13.44
CA TYR A 149 7.64 16.77 -14.89
C TYR A 149 6.24 17.30 -15.25
N TRP A 150 5.21 16.66 -14.72
CA TRP A 150 3.82 17.11 -14.93
C TRP A 150 3.57 18.52 -14.40
N ARG A 151 4.10 18.85 -13.23
CA ARG A 151 3.96 20.19 -12.64
C ARG A 151 4.62 21.26 -13.51
N LYS A 152 5.79 20.97 -14.09
CA LYS A 152 6.52 21.87 -14.99
C LYS A 152 5.79 22.06 -16.33
N SER A 153 5.18 21.01 -16.86
CA SER A 153 4.47 21.04 -18.15
C SER A 153 3.07 21.67 -18.09
N ARG A 154 2.64 22.16 -16.91
CA ARG A 154 1.37 22.88 -16.77
C ARG A 154 1.59 24.36 -17.09
N PRO A 155 0.85 24.94 -18.05
CA PRO A 155 0.85 26.38 -18.23
C PRO A 155 0.37 27.03 -16.92
N THR A 156 1.17 27.95 -16.41
CA THR A 156 0.75 28.85 -15.32
C THR A 156 -0.33 29.76 -15.89
N ASN A 157 -1.59 29.49 -15.54
CA ASN A 157 -2.64 30.50 -15.64
C ASN A 157 -2.56 31.44 -14.43
#